data_AF-A0A932LEU7-F1
#
_entry.id   AF-A0A932LEU7-F1
#
_cell.length_a   1.000
_cell.length_b   1.000
_cell.length_c   1.000
_cell.angle_alpha   90.00
_cell.angle_beta   90.00
_cell.angle_gamma   90.00
#
_symmetry.space_group_name_H-M   'P 1'
#
loop_
_entity.id
_entity.type
_entity.pdbx_description
1 polymer ?
#
loop_
_entity_poly.entity_id
_entity_poly.type
_entity_poly.pdbx_seq_one_letter_code
_entity_poly.pdbx_strand_id
1 'polypeptide(L)'
;MSSNWRRFEVLLPLQFNDGRDVPSDWLAEAVLEIVDHFGAASYETQKVEGHWRHSGVLYRDNLAKLVVDVPDSAENREWMKQFKGRWKARLEQLELWLVSYPIDID
;
A
#
# COMPACT_ATOMS: atom_id res chain seq x y z
N MET A 1 -23.64 -17.82 -1.80
CA MET A 1 -22.36 -18.31 -1.25
C MET A 1 -21.57 -17.07 -0.93
N SER A 2 -21.22 -16.83 0.34
CA SER A 2 -20.39 -15.67 0.68
C SER A 2 -19.05 -15.78 -0.04
N SER A 3 -18.69 -14.77 -0.81
CA SER A 3 -17.41 -14.73 -1.51
C SER A 3 -16.27 -14.72 -0.48
N ASN A 4 -15.26 -15.58 -0.64
CA ASN A 4 -14.11 -15.65 0.25
C ASN A 4 -12.98 -14.74 -0.24
N TRP A 5 -13.27 -13.45 -0.39
CA TRP A 5 -12.35 -12.45 -0.93
C TRP A 5 -11.95 -11.41 0.11
N ARG A 6 -10.78 -10.81 -0.11
CA ARG A 6 -10.26 -9.71 0.68
C ARG A 6 -9.67 -8.64 -0.21
N ARG A 7 -10.03 -7.41 0.13
CA ARG A 7 -9.36 -6.21 -0.36
C ARG A 7 -8.19 -5.86 0.54
N PHE A 8 -7.05 -5.59 -0.06
CA PHE A 8 -5.95 -4.87 0.56
C PHE A 8 -5.87 -3.47 -0.04
N GLU A 9 -5.63 -2.49 0.83
CA GLU A 9 -5.34 -1.12 0.43
C GLU A 9 -3.98 -0.73 1.00
N VAL A 10 -3.10 -0.22 0.13
CA VAL A 10 -1.79 0.32 0.50
C VAL A 10 -1.75 1.80 0.12
N LEU A 11 -1.31 2.64 1.05
CA LEU A 11 -1.00 4.04 0.74
C LEU A 11 0.49 4.16 0.47
N LEU A 12 0.85 4.28 -0.81
CA LEU A 12 2.22 4.48 -1.26
C LEU A 12 2.58 5.96 -1.16
N PRO A 13 3.63 6.32 -0.43
CA PRO A 13 4.05 7.70 -0.31
C PRO A 13 4.70 8.19 -1.60
N LEU A 14 4.32 9.40 -2.00
CA LEU A 14 4.92 10.11 -3.12
C LEU A 14 6.18 10.88 -2.69
N GLN A 15 6.44 10.96 -1.38
CA GLN A 15 7.56 11.68 -0.78
C GLN A 15 8.16 10.87 0.37
N PHE A 16 9.48 10.99 0.55
CA PHE A 16 10.17 10.52 1.74
C PHE A 16 9.73 11.33 2.97
N ASN A 17 9.99 10.83 4.18
CA ASN A 17 9.64 11.55 5.43
C ASN A 17 10.35 12.90 5.58
N ASP A 18 11.42 13.14 4.82
CA ASP A 18 12.14 14.42 4.76
C ASP A 18 11.62 15.38 3.67
N GLY A 19 10.59 14.97 2.92
CA GLY A 19 9.93 15.77 1.88
C GLY A 19 10.53 15.65 0.48
N ARG A 20 11.62 14.90 0.27
CA ARG A 20 12.11 14.58 -1.08
C ARG A 20 11.08 13.74 -1.84
N ASP A 21 10.97 13.93 -3.15
CA ASP A 21 10.06 13.11 -3.96
C ASP A 21 10.59 11.68 -4.13
N VAL A 22 9.67 10.71 -4.09
CA VAL A 22 9.96 9.31 -4.43
C VAL A 22 10.05 9.20 -5.95
N PRO A 23 11.09 8.54 -6.52
CA PRO A 23 11.18 8.32 -7.96
C PRO A 23 9.93 7.59 -8.50
N SER A 24 9.39 8.06 -9.63
CA SER A 24 8.20 7.45 -10.25
C SER A 24 8.38 5.97 -10.55
N ASP A 25 9.59 5.57 -10.95
CA ASP A 25 9.91 4.19 -11.31
C ASP A 25 9.80 3.26 -10.10
N TRP A 26 10.07 3.75 -8.88
CA TRP A 26 9.90 2.95 -7.67
C TRP A 26 8.43 2.71 -7.35
N LEU A 27 7.56 3.68 -7.62
CA LEU A 27 6.11 3.49 -7.48
C LEU A 27 5.60 2.48 -8.51
N ALA A 28 6.08 2.57 -9.75
CA ALA A 28 5.75 1.61 -10.80
C ALA A 28 6.21 0.20 -10.42
N GLU A 29 7.42 0.03 -9.89
CA GLU A 29 7.93 -1.24 -9.38
C GLU A 29 7.05 -1.82 -8.26
N ALA A 30 6.59 -1.00 -7.31
CA ALA A 30 5.70 -1.44 -6.24
C ALA A 30 4.36 -1.97 -6.77
N VAL A 31 3.82 -1.31 -7.79
CA VAL A 31 2.59 -1.75 -8.47
C VAL A 31 2.85 -3.04 -9.25
N LEU A 32 3.94 -3.10 -10.02
CA LEU A 32 4.30 -4.28 -10.82
C LEU A 32 4.57 -5.50 -9.94
N GLU A 33 5.17 -5.36 -8.76
CA GLU A 33 5.37 -6.48 -7.84
C GLU A 33 4.05 -7.13 -7.39
N ILE A 34 2.99 -6.32 -7.20
CA ILE A 34 1.64 -6.83 -6.89
C ILE A 34 1.00 -7.45 -8.12
N VAL A 35 1.14 -6.83 -9.29
CA VAL A 35 0.61 -7.37 -10.55
C VAL A 35 1.27 -8.70 -10.91
N ASP A 36 2.59 -8.82 -10.74
CA ASP A 36 3.34 -10.05 -11.03
C ASP A 36 2.93 -11.19 -10.10
N HIS A 37 2.57 -10.89 -8.85
CA HIS A 37 2.18 -11.91 -7.88
C HIS A 37 0.70 -12.29 -7.96
N PHE A 38 -0.22 -11.32 -8.10
CA PHE A 38 -1.66 -11.54 -8.05
C PHE A 38 -2.37 -11.44 -9.41
N GLY A 39 -1.67 -11.00 -10.45
CA GLY A 39 -2.20 -10.83 -11.81
C GLY A 39 -2.95 -9.51 -12.03
N ALA A 40 -3.24 -8.74 -10.98
CA ALA A 40 -3.94 -7.45 -11.09
C ALA A 40 -3.71 -6.54 -9.88
N ALA A 41 -3.80 -5.24 -10.12
CA ALA A 41 -3.89 -4.21 -9.10
C ALA A 41 -4.57 -2.96 -9.67
N SER A 42 -5.26 -2.19 -8.83
CA SER A 42 -5.81 -0.88 -9.16
C SER A 42 -4.96 0.21 -8.51
N TYR A 43 -4.52 1.19 -9.29
CA TYR A 43 -3.75 2.33 -8.80
C TYR A 43 -4.56 3.62 -8.93
N GLU A 44 -4.87 4.24 -7.80
CA GLU A 44 -5.62 5.48 -7.74
C GLU A 44 -4.64 6.66 -7.70
N THR A 45 -4.71 7.50 -8.73
CA THR A 45 -3.84 8.68 -8.88
C THR A 45 -4.35 9.91 -8.11
N GLN A 46 -5.46 9.79 -7.38
CA GLN A 46 -5.93 10.86 -6.52
C GLN A 46 -4.99 11.01 -5.32
N LYS A 47 -4.43 12.20 -5.13
CA LYS A 47 -3.58 12.50 -3.97
C LYS A 47 -4.43 12.42 -2.71
N VAL A 48 -4.07 11.48 -1.82
CA VAL A 48 -4.56 11.45 -0.44
C VAL A 48 -3.57 12.22 0.42
N GLU A 49 -4.04 13.26 1.12
CA GLU A 49 -3.22 14.04 2.03
C GLU A 49 -3.26 13.44 3.44
N GLY A 50 -2.12 12.94 3.90
CA GLY A 50 -1.94 12.38 5.24
C GLY A 50 -1.41 13.42 6.21
N HIS A 51 -1.92 13.40 7.45
CA HIS A 51 -1.40 14.21 8.54
C HIS A 51 -1.27 13.35 9.79
N TRP A 52 -0.06 13.20 10.30
CA TRP A 52 0.17 12.35 11.46
C TRP A 52 1.35 12.86 12.29
N ARG A 53 1.41 12.43 13.55
CA ARG A 53 2.48 12.83 14.47
C ARG A 53 3.30 11.62 14.90
N HIS A 54 4.61 11.80 14.95
CA HIS A 54 5.52 10.83 15.52
C HIS A 54 6.60 11.55 16.32
N SER A 55 6.75 11.17 17.59
CA SER A 55 7.72 11.77 18.51
C SER A 55 7.63 13.31 18.57
N GLY A 56 6.40 13.85 18.52
CA GLY A 56 6.12 15.29 18.58
C GLY A 56 6.28 16.05 17.27
N VAL A 57 6.81 15.42 16.22
CA VAL A 57 6.94 16.01 14.88
C VAL A 57 5.67 15.75 14.07
N LEU A 58 5.16 16.77 13.39
CA LEU A 58 4.05 16.66 12.43
C LEU A 58 4.60 16.31 11.05
N TYR A 59 4.14 15.20 10.50
CA TYR A 59 4.41 14.75 9.14
C TYR A 59 3.20 15.03 8.25
N ARG A 60 3.48 15.34 6.99
CA ARG A 60 2.49 15.58 5.94
C ARG A 60 2.88 14.75 4.73
N ASP A 61 1.95 13.92 4.27
CA ASP A 61 2.22 12.99 3.19
C ASP A 61 1.29 13.27 2.01
N ASN A 62 1.85 13.16 0.81
CA ASN A 62 1.09 12.96 -0.40
C ASN A 62 1.15 11.48 -0.75
N LEU A 63 -0.01 10.83 -0.87
CA LEU A 63 -0.10 9.38 -1.03
C LEU A 63 -0.87 9.02 -2.31
N ALA A 64 -0.48 7.93 -2.94
CA ALA A 64 -1.29 7.22 -3.93
C ALA A 64 -1.85 5.94 -3.30
N LYS A 65 -3.07 5.55 -3.68
CA LYS A 65 -3.68 4.31 -3.18
C LYS A 65 -3.50 3.18 -4.18
N LEU A 66 -3.01 2.06 -3.70
CA LEU A 66 -2.98 0.79 -4.41
C LEU A 66 -4.01 -0.15 -3.79
N VAL A 67 -4.88 -0.71 -4.62
CA VAL A 67 -5.95 -1.62 -4.21
C VAL A 67 -5.76 -2.95 -4.91
N VAL A 68 -5.86 -4.04 -4.16
CA VAL A 68 -5.82 -5.39 -4.71
C VAL A 68 -6.83 -6.28 -4.00
N ASP A 69 -7.63 -7.00 -4.79
CA ASP A 69 -8.63 -7.94 -4.31
C ASP A 69 -8.14 -9.35 -4.63
N VAL A 70 -8.09 -10.22 -3.62
CA VAL A 70 -7.58 -11.60 -3.74
C VAL A 70 -8.40 -12.56 -2.87
N PRO A 71 -8.31 -13.88 -3.12
CA PRO A 71 -8.84 -14.86 -2.19
C PRO A 71 -8.31 -14.66 -0.76
N ASP A 72 -9.19 -14.81 0.24
CA ASP A 72 -8.81 -14.81 1.65
C ASP A 72 -8.03 -16.08 2.00
N SER A 73 -6.70 -15.99 1.93
CA SER A 73 -5.78 -17.02 2.38
C SER A 73 -4.75 -16.47 3.35
N ALA A 74 -4.21 -17.35 4.20
CA ALA A 74 -3.09 -17.01 5.08
C ALA A 74 -1.83 -16.61 4.29
N GLU A 75 -1.61 -17.27 3.15
CA GLU A 75 -0.51 -16.99 2.23
C GLU A 75 -0.58 -15.56 1.67
N ASN A 76 -1.73 -15.14 1.14
CA ASN A 76 -1.90 -13.80 0.56
C ASN A 76 -1.73 -12.71 1.63
N ARG A 77 -2.24 -12.95 2.84
CA ARG A 77 -2.06 -12.03 3.97
C ARG A 77 -0.60 -11.90 4.37
N GLU A 78 0.13 -13.01 4.40
CA GLU A 78 1.55 -13.02 4.75
C GLU A 78 2.38 -12.33 3.67
N TRP A 79 2.10 -12.60 2.40
CA TRP A 79 2.75 -11.92 1.28
C TRP A 79 2.58 -10.40 1.36
N MET A 80 1.35 -9.91 1.62
CA MET A 80 1.09 -8.46 1.77
C MET A 80 1.81 -7.83 2.96
N LYS A 81 2.00 -8.56 4.07
CA LYS A 81 2.83 -8.07 5.19
C LYS A 81 4.30 -7.95 4.80
N GLN A 82 4.82 -8.93 4.06
CA GLN A 82 6.20 -8.90 3.58
C GLN A 82 6.42 -7.80 2.55
N PHE A 83 5.46 -7.60 1.63
CA PHE A 83 5.42 -6.46 0.71
C PHE A 83 5.52 -5.14 1.47
N LYS A 84 4.68 -4.95 2.50
CA LYS A 84 4.75 -3.77 3.37
C LYS A 84 6.13 -3.61 4.01
N GLY A 85 6.72 -4.68 4.51
CA GLY A 85 8.05 -4.65 5.12
C GLY A 85 9.15 -4.21 4.14
N ARG A 86 9.18 -4.81 2.94
CA ARG A 86 10.15 -4.47 1.88
C ARG A 86 10.02 -3.00 1.46
N TRP A 87 8.81 -2.54 1.18
CA TRP A 87 8.59 -1.18 0.69
C TRP A 87 8.74 -0.11 1.76
N LYS A 88 8.35 -0.40 3.01
CA LYS A 88 8.65 0.48 4.13
C LYS A 88 10.16 0.73 4.27
N ALA A 89 10.96 -0.34 4.21
CA ALA A 89 12.42 -0.24 4.30
C ALA A 89 13.02 0.48 3.07
N ARG A 90 12.61 0.09 1.86
CA ARG A 90 13.11 0.67 0.61
C ARG A 90 12.80 2.16 0.48
N LEU A 91 11.62 2.59 0.93
CA LEU A 91 11.17 3.98 0.89
C LEU A 91 11.62 4.79 2.13
N GLU A 92 12.43 4.20 3.01
CA GLU A 92 12.90 4.82 4.25
C GLU A 92 11.75 5.43 5.07
N GLN A 93 10.63 4.70 5.12
CA GLN A 93 9.42 5.18 5.77
C GLN A 93 9.39 4.79 7.24
N LEU A 94 9.07 5.75 8.10
CA LEU A 94 8.74 5.50 9.51
C LEU A 94 7.57 4.52 9.63
N GLU A 95 6.59 4.61 8.73
CA GLU A 95 5.50 3.67 8.59
C GLU A 95 4.96 3.63 7.14
N LEU A 96 4.45 2.47 6.71
CA LEU A 96 3.74 2.32 5.45
C LEU A 96 2.33 1.80 5.75
N TRP A 97 1.33 2.62 5.47
CA TRP A 97 -0.04 2.27 5.79
C TRP A 97 -0.56 1.17 4.87
N LEU A 98 -1.09 0.11 5.47
CA LEU A 98 -1.73 -1.02 4.80
C LEU A 98 -2.89 -1.49 5.67
N VAL A 99 -4.06 -1.62 5.06
CA VAL A 99 -5.22 -2.26 5.70
C VAL A 99 -5.80 -3.33 4.80
N SER A 100 -6.67 -4.13 5.39
CA SER A 100 -7.35 -5.17 4.65
C SER A 100 -8.68 -5.52 5.29
N TYR A 101 -9.69 -5.86 4.49
CA TYR A 101 -11.02 -6.22 4.96
C TYR A 101 -11.66 -7.28 4.03
N PRO A 102 -12.48 -8.21 4.58
CA PRO A 102 -13.28 -9.10 3.74
C PRO A 102 -14.19 -8.29 2.80
N ILE A 103 -14.37 -8.76 1.58
CA ILE A 103 -15.33 -8.19 0.63
C ILE A 103 -16.29 -9.30 0.19
N ASP A 104 -17.57 -8.96 0.06
CA ASP A 104 -18.61 -9.86 -0.39
C ASP A 104 -19.62 -9.09 -1.25
N ILE A 105 -20.35 -9.82 -2.09
CA ILE A 105 -21.50 -9.31 -2.83
C ILE A 105 -22.71 -10.04 -2.25
N ASP A 106 -23.63 -9.30 -1.64
CA ASP A 106 -24.92 -9.84 -1.17
C ASP A 106 -25.73 -10.48 -2.31
#